data_AF-A0A0G1Z4M0-F1
#
_entry.id   AF-A0A0G1Z4M0-F1
#
_cell.length_a   1.000
_cell.length_b   1.000
_cell.length_c   1.000
_cell.angle_alpha   90.00
_cell.angle_beta   90.00
_cell.angle_gamma   90.00
#
_symmetry.space_group_name_H-M   'P 1'
#
loop_
_entity.id
_entity.type
_entity.pdbx_description
1 polymer ?
#
loop_
_entity_poly.entity_id
_entity_poly.type
_entity_poly.pdbx_seq_one_letter_code
_entity_poly.pdbx_strand_id
1 'polypeptide(L)'
;MNPDKVLVSMEKIVSLAKRRGFIFPGSEIYGGLAGTWDYGPLGVLMKDNIKRAWWENIVGMRDEVFGVDAAILMNAKVWEASGHVTHFSDPMVDCKKCKLRYRADEILTGSPCAGRWRIHRQRCICVPKQPRASSQILKM
;
A
#
# COMPACT_ATOMS: atom_id res chain seq x y z
N MET A 1 -2.01 30.11 25.26
CA MET A 1 -1.79 28.95 24.35
C MET A 1 -1.18 29.50 23.08
N ASN A 2 0.04 29.07 22.72
CA ASN A 2 0.74 29.59 21.56
C ASN A 2 0.06 29.05 20.27
N PRO A 3 -0.46 29.90 19.37
CA PRO A 3 -1.14 29.49 18.14
C PRO A 3 -0.20 28.91 17.06
N ASP A 4 1.12 28.95 17.29
CA ASP A 4 2.12 28.30 16.45
C ASP A 4 2.14 26.79 16.69
N LYS A 5 1.06 26.09 16.30
CA LYS A 5 1.09 24.64 16.15
C LYS A 5 2.17 24.33 15.12
N VAL A 6 3.30 23.84 15.59
CA VAL A 6 4.37 23.27 14.77
C VAL A 6 3.73 22.27 13.81
N LEU A 7 3.60 22.64 12.53
CA LEU A 7 3.23 21.72 11.47
C LEU A 7 4.41 20.75 11.33
N VAL A 8 4.32 19.63 12.05
CA VAL A 8 5.32 18.58 11.96
C VAL A 8 5.21 17.97 10.57
N SER A 9 6.25 18.14 9.75
CA SER A 9 6.29 17.54 8.42
C SER A 9 6.42 16.02 8.51
N MET A 10 5.86 15.31 7.52
CA MET A 10 5.97 13.85 7.46
C MET A 10 7.43 13.37 7.46
N GLU A 11 8.33 14.11 6.82
CA GLU A 11 9.77 13.83 6.82
C GLU A 11 10.36 13.83 8.23
N LYS A 12 9.94 14.76 9.10
CA LYS A 12 10.38 14.82 10.51
C LYS A 12 9.89 13.59 11.28
N ILE A 13 8.65 13.16 11.04
CA ILE A 13 8.06 11.97 11.68
C ILE A 13 8.81 10.71 11.24
N VAL A 14 9.01 10.51 9.93
CA VAL A 14 9.73 9.35 9.38
C VAL A 14 11.16 9.32 9.90
N SER A 15 11.85 10.46 9.92
CA SER A 15 13.21 10.58 10.47
C SER A 15 13.27 10.20 11.95
N LEU A 16 12.28 10.62 12.75
CA LEU A 16 12.20 10.25 14.16
C LEU A 16 11.93 8.75 14.33
N ALA A 17 10.95 8.21 13.60
CA ALA A 17 10.57 6.80 13.66
C ALA A 17 11.75 5.88 13.33
N LYS A 18 12.54 6.23 12.29
CA LYS A 18 13.75 5.50 11.92
C LYS A 18 14.84 5.61 13.01
N ARG A 19 15.16 6.84 13.46
CA ARG A 19 16.22 7.06 14.47
C ARG A 19 15.92 6.44 15.83
N ARG A 20 14.65 6.31 16.19
CA ARG A 20 14.21 5.76 17.49
C ARG A 20 13.89 4.26 17.42
N GLY A 21 14.03 3.61 16.28
CA GLY A 21 13.81 2.17 16.16
C GLY A 21 12.34 1.76 16.19
N PHE A 22 11.46 2.57 15.58
CA PHE A 22 10.06 2.20 15.35
C PHE A 22 9.89 1.42 14.05
N ILE A 23 10.19 2.04 12.91
CA ILE A 23 9.93 1.47 11.59
C ILE A 23 11.12 1.71 10.67
N PHE A 24 11.49 0.68 9.91
CA PHE A 24 12.53 0.70 8.89
C PHE A 24 11.94 0.29 7.53
N PRO A 25 12.45 0.83 6.41
CA PRO A 25 12.13 0.31 5.08
C PRO A 25 12.54 -1.16 4.96
N GLY A 26 11.67 -2.00 4.40
CA GLY A 26 11.98 -3.42 4.21
C GLY A 26 13.18 -3.59 3.29
N SER A 27 14.09 -4.52 3.62
CA SER A 27 15.30 -4.81 2.85
C SER A 27 16.19 -3.57 2.60
N GLU A 28 16.29 -2.66 3.58
CA GLU A 28 17.01 -1.38 3.45
C GLU A 28 18.44 -1.54 2.89
N ILE A 29 19.20 -2.51 3.40
CA ILE A 29 20.60 -2.75 2.99
C ILE A 29 20.74 -3.26 1.54
N TYR A 30 19.65 -3.71 0.92
CA TYR A 30 19.61 -4.21 -0.45
C TYR A 30 18.90 -3.24 -1.41
N GLY A 31 18.75 -1.97 -1.03
CA GLY A 31 18.13 -0.94 -1.87
C GLY A 31 16.64 -0.72 -1.62
N GLY A 32 16.08 -1.39 -0.59
CA GLY A 32 14.69 -1.22 -0.17
C GLY A 32 13.68 -1.96 -1.05
N LEU A 33 12.60 -2.42 -0.42
CA LEU A 33 11.45 -3.00 -1.11
C LEU A 33 10.23 -2.10 -0.89
N ALA A 34 9.73 -1.51 -1.96
CA ALA A 34 8.57 -0.64 -1.89
C ALA A 34 7.34 -1.40 -1.38
N GLY A 35 6.64 -0.83 -0.40
CA GLY A 35 5.45 -1.43 0.19
C GLY A 35 5.72 -2.43 1.32
N THR A 36 6.97 -2.59 1.75
CA THR A 36 7.31 -3.41 2.92
C THR A 36 8.10 -2.62 3.96
N TRP A 37 7.90 -2.98 5.24
CA TRP A 37 8.50 -2.31 6.38
C TRP A 37 8.79 -3.29 7.50
N ASP A 38 9.90 -3.07 8.18
CA ASP A 38 10.34 -3.84 9.35
C ASP A 38 10.10 -3.03 10.63
N TYR A 39 9.51 -3.66 11.64
CA TYR A 39 9.28 -3.03 12.94
C TYR A 39 10.51 -3.22 13.83
N GLY A 40 11.07 -2.11 14.32
CA GLY A 40 12.17 -2.13 15.29
C GLY A 40 11.72 -2.43 16.72
N PRO A 41 12.63 -2.41 17.70
CA PRO A 41 12.34 -2.80 19.09
C PRO A 41 11.16 -2.04 19.71
N LEU A 42 11.11 -0.71 19.54
CA LEU A 42 9.99 0.09 20.03
C LEU A 42 8.74 -0.06 19.16
N GLY A 43 8.92 -0.30 17.86
CA GLY A 43 7.83 -0.49 16.91
C GLY A 43 7.03 -1.76 17.18
N VAL A 44 7.69 -2.87 17.49
CA VAL A 44 7.04 -4.14 17.83
C VAL A 44 6.18 -3.97 19.08
N LEU A 45 6.73 -3.41 20.16
CA LEU A 45 5.99 -3.16 21.40
C LEU A 45 4.80 -2.22 21.19
N MET A 46 4.98 -1.15 20.41
CA MET A 46 3.90 -0.23 20.08
C MET A 46 2.78 -0.94 19.32
N LYS A 47 3.12 -1.68 18.26
CA LYS A 47 2.17 -2.46 17.45
C LYS A 47 1.39 -3.46 18.31
N ASP A 48 2.07 -4.18 19.19
CA ASP A 48 1.44 -5.21 20.02
C ASP A 48 0.56 -4.59 21.11
N ASN A 49 0.95 -3.46 21.68
CA ASN A 49 0.10 -2.69 22.60
C ASN A 49 -1.19 -2.20 21.93
N ILE A 50 -1.09 -1.70 20.69
CA ILE A 50 -2.28 -1.27 19.93
C ILE A 50 -3.19 -2.46 19.62
N LYS A 51 -2.62 -3.58 19.15
CA LYS A 51 -3.39 -4.80 18.89
C LYS A 51 -4.12 -5.30 20.13
N ARG A 52 -3.44 -5.33 21.28
CA ARG A 52 -4.02 -5.75 22.56
C ARG A 52 -5.16 -4.84 23.01
N ALA A 53 -4.93 -3.52 22.98
CA ALA A 53 -5.96 -2.55 23.35
C ALA A 53 -7.21 -2.67 22.45
N TRP A 54 -7.01 -2.87 21.14
CA TRP A 54 -8.10 -3.11 20.22
C TRP A 54 -8.83 -4.43 20.52
N TRP A 55 -8.09 -5.52 20.75
CA TRP A 55 -8.67 -6.83 21.03
C TRP A 55 -9.52 -6.82 22.31
N GLU A 56 -9.00 -6.22 23.38
CA GLU A 56 -9.72 -6.08 24.64
C GLU A 56 -11.02 -5.28 24.44
N ASN A 57 -10.95 -4.15 23.74
CA ASN A 57 -12.11 -3.30 23.52
C ASN A 57 -13.19 -3.93 22.63
N ILE A 58 -12.78 -4.63 21.57
CA ILE A 58 -13.70 -5.15 20.56
C ILE A 58 -14.17 -6.57 20.86
N VAL A 59 -13.27 -7.45 21.30
CA VAL A 59 -13.57 -8.86 21.54
C VAL A 59 -13.76 -9.14 23.03
N GLY A 60 -12.98 -8.51 23.91
CA GLY A 60 -13.04 -8.76 25.35
C GLY A 60 -14.25 -8.12 26.05
N MET A 61 -14.68 -6.94 25.60
CA MET A 61 -15.76 -6.16 26.24
C MET A 61 -17.14 -6.35 25.59
N ARG A 62 -17.24 -7.11 24.50
CA ARG A 62 -18.47 -7.27 23.72
C ARG A 62 -18.85 -8.75 23.63
N ASP A 63 -20.05 -9.08 24.08
CA ASP A 63 -20.51 -10.47 24.15
C ASP A 63 -20.85 -11.06 22.76
N GLU A 64 -21.01 -10.21 21.75
CA GLU A 64 -21.40 -10.57 20.40
C GLU A 64 -20.23 -10.81 19.43
N VAL A 65 -18.99 -10.66 19.87
CA VAL A 65 -17.79 -10.74 19.01
C VAL A 65 -16.90 -11.89 19.43
N PHE A 66 -16.56 -12.77 18.48
CA PHE A 66 -15.72 -13.93 18.73
C PHE A 66 -14.41 -13.86 17.96
N GLY A 67 -13.30 -14.13 18.65
CA GLY A 67 -11.97 -14.19 18.05
C GLY A 67 -11.81 -15.43 17.17
N VAL A 68 -11.29 -15.24 15.96
CA VAL A 68 -10.95 -16.32 15.03
C VAL A 68 -9.56 -16.04 14.45
N ASP A 69 -8.74 -17.07 14.36
CA ASP A 69 -7.46 -17.03 13.63
C ASP A 69 -7.56 -17.97 12.43
N ALA A 70 -7.43 -17.40 11.23
CA ALA A 70 -7.65 -18.09 9.97
C ALA A 70 -6.36 -18.16 9.14
N ALA A 71 -6.25 -19.21 8.32
CA ALA A 71 -5.09 -19.39 7.46
C ALA A 71 -5.01 -18.29 6.38
N ILE A 72 -3.81 -17.74 6.16
CA ILE A 72 -3.54 -16.74 5.11
C ILE A 72 -3.69 -17.37 3.71
N LEU A 73 -3.25 -18.62 3.55
CA LEU A 73 -3.38 -19.35 2.30
C LEU A 73 -4.75 -20.03 2.24
N MET A 74 -5.53 -19.68 1.22
CA MET A 74 -6.90 -20.15 1.03
C MET A 74 -7.08 -20.82 -0.33
N ASN A 75 -8.10 -21.67 -0.45
CA ASN A 75 -8.49 -22.27 -1.73
C ASN A 75 -8.96 -21.18 -2.72
N ALA A 76 -8.53 -21.27 -3.99
CA ALA A 76 -8.85 -20.32 -5.05
C ALA A 76 -10.36 -20.01 -5.17
N LYS A 77 -11.22 -21.02 -4.96
CA LYS A 77 -12.68 -20.88 -5.04
C LYS A 77 -13.26 -19.86 -4.05
N VAL A 78 -12.58 -19.62 -2.91
CA VAL A 78 -13.01 -18.60 -1.94
C VAL A 78 -12.87 -17.19 -2.51
N TRP A 79 -11.80 -16.94 -3.26
CA TRP A 79 -11.56 -15.64 -3.91
C TRP A 79 -12.51 -15.40 -5.09
N GLU A 80 -12.90 -16.47 -5.78
CA GLU A 80 -13.93 -16.42 -6.83
C GLU A 80 -15.31 -16.13 -6.24
N ALA A 81 -15.72 -16.90 -5.22
CA ALA A 81 -17.02 -16.76 -4.58
C ALA A 81 -17.21 -15.40 -3.89
N SER A 82 -16.15 -14.83 -3.32
CA SER A 82 -16.17 -13.49 -2.73
C SER A 82 -16.08 -12.36 -3.76
N GLY A 83 -15.87 -12.67 -5.05
CA GLY A 83 -15.77 -11.68 -6.13
C GLY A 83 -14.45 -10.91 -6.16
N HIS A 84 -13.46 -11.28 -5.36
CA HIS A 84 -12.14 -10.62 -5.35
C HIS A 84 -11.42 -10.77 -6.69
N VAL A 85 -11.53 -11.93 -7.34
CA VAL A 85 -10.89 -12.20 -8.64
C VAL A 85 -11.35 -11.22 -9.73
N THR A 86 -12.60 -10.77 -9.67
CA THR A 86 -13.20 -9.91 -10.69
C THR A 86 -13.16 -8.42 -10.35
N HIS A 87 -13.25 -8.06 -9.06
CA HIS A 87 -13.41 -6.65 -8.65
C HIS A 87 -12.23 -6.06 -7.88
N PHE A 88 -11.37 -6.88 -7.26
CA PHE A 88 -10.25 -6.37 -6.46
C PHE A 88 -9.04 -6.04 -7.34
N SER A 89 -9.20 -5.03 -8.21
CA SER A 89 -8.15 -4.55 -9.10
C SER A 89 -8.18 -3.03 -9.22
N ASP A 90 -7.03 -2.39 -9.06
CA ASP A 90 -6.89 -0.96 -9.32
C ASP A 90 -6.61 -0.70 -10.82
N PRO A 91 -7.28 0.28 -11.45
CA PRO A 91 -6.98 0.66 -12.83
C PRO A 91 -5.57 1.25 -12.94
N MET A 92 -4.75 0.66 -13.80
CA MET A 92 -3.37 1.08 -14.04
C MET A 92 -3.20 1.64 -15.45
N VAL A 93 -2.32 2.63 -15.60
CA VAL A 93 -1.96 3.21 -16.89
C VAL A 93 -0.46 3.11 -17.12
N ASP A 94 -0.09 2.78 -18.36
CA ASP A 94 1.31 2.58 -18.75
C ASP A 94 1.76 3.79 -19.57
N CYS A 95 2.89 4.39 -19.21
CA CYS A 95 3.50 5.44 -20.01
C CYS A 95 4.43 4.84 -21.06
N LYS A 96 4.10 5.01 -22.34
CA LYS A 96 4.90 4.45 -23.45
C LYS A 96 6.33 4.98 -23.52
N LYS A 97 6.59 6.16 -22.95
CA LYS A 97 7.90 6.84 -22.95
C LYS A 97 8.80 6.42 -21.79
N CYS A 98 8.33 6.58 -20.55
CA CYS A 98 9.15 6.23 -19.38
C CYS A 98 9.08 4.74 -19.00
N LYS A 99 8.19 3.96 -19.64
CA LYS A 99 7.96 2.53 -19.35
C LYS A 99 7.58 2.24 -17.90
N LEU A 100 7.20 3.27 -17.16
CA LEU A 100 6.68 3.17 -15.80
C LEU A 100 5.17 3.01 -15.81
N ARG A 101 4.67 2.42 -14.74
CA ARG A 101 3.26 2.13 -14.50
C ARG A 101 2.78 2.95 -13.31
N TYR A 102 1.61 3.55 -13.45
CA TYR A 102 0.99 4.41 -12.43
C TYR A 102 -0.45 3.99 -12.21
N ARG A 103 -0.97 4.22 -11.01
CA ARG A 103 -2.41 4.08 -10.77
C ARG A 103 -3.15 5.21 -11.50
N ALA A 104 -4.33 4.93 -12.03
CA ALA A 104 -5.06 5.88 -12.87
C ALA A 104 -5.54 7.11 -12.08
N ASP A 105 -5.88 6.93 -10.81
CA ASP A 105 -6.29 7.98 -9.86
C ASP A 105 -5.14 8.96 -9.57
N GLU A 106 -3.92 8.47 -9.42
CA GLU A 106 -2.72 9.30 -9.16
C GLU A 106 -2.35 10.23 -10.32
N ILE A 107 -2.78 9.93 -11.56
CA ILE A 107 -2.48 10.80 -12.71
C ILE A 107 -3.36 12.05 -12.72
N LEU A 108 -4.59 11.95 -12.22
CA LEU A 108 -5.57 13.02 -12.27
C LEU A 108 -5.23 14.17 -11.31
N THR A 109 -4.57 13.86 -10.20
CA THR A 109 -4.17 14.83 -9.17
C THR A 109 -2.85 15.55 -9.48
N GLY A 110 -2.15 15.16 -10.55
CA GLY A 110 -0.91 15.77 -11.02
C GLY A 110 -0.06 14.72 -11.73
N SER A 111 0.35 14.97 -12.98
CA SER A 111 0.98 13.92 -13.80
C SER A 111 2.27 13.37 -13.16
N PRO A 112 2.32 12.09 -12.73
CA PRO A 112 3.53 11.51 -12.13
C PRO A 112 4.64 11.26 -13.18
N CYS A 113 4.35 11.45 -14.47
CA CYS A 113 5.38 11.77 -15.48
C CYS A 113 5.90 13.20 -15.23
N ALA A 114 6.59 13.40 -14.12
CA ALA A 114 7.33 14.61 -13.80
C ALA A 114 8.70 14.20 -13.25
N GLY A 115 9.67 13.97 -14.14
CA GLY A 115 11.09 14.15 -13.78
C GLY A 115 12.04 12.98 -13.98
N ARG A 116 12.47 12.77 -15.23
CA ARG A 116 13.90 12.96 -15.52
C ARG A 116 13.97 14.19 -16.42
N TRP A 117 14.06 15.37 -15.82
CA TRP A 117 14.17 16.64 -16.55
C TRP A 117 15.52 16.72 -17.26
N ARG A 118 15.64 16.06 -18.42
CA ARG A 118 16.63 16.37 -19.45
C ARG A 118 15.90 16.66 -20.78
N ILE A 119 15.70 17.95 -21.02
CA ILE A 119 15.69 18.69 -22.31
C ILE A 119 14.66 18.32 -23.41
N HIS A 120 13.87 17.25 -23.38
CA HIS A 120 12.86 17.01 -24.44
C HIS A 120 11.39 17.17 -24.01
N ARG A 121 10.83 18.30 -24.46
CA ARG A 121 9.50 18.90 -24.25
C ARG A 121 8.33 18.14 -24.92
N GLN A 122 8.32 16.81 -24.93
CA GLN A 122 7.21 16.05 -25.55
C GLN A 122 6.33 15.38 -24.49
N ARG A 123 5.09 15.84 -24.34
CA ARG A 123 4.02 15.29 -23.48
C ARG A 123 4.06 13.75 -23.42
N CYS A 124 4.11 13.19 -22.22
CA CYS A 124 3.89 11.76 -21.98
C CYS A 124 2.49 11.36 -22.45
N ILE A 125 2.38 10.32 -23.27
CA ILE A 125 1.10 9.70 -23.62
C ILE A 125 0.92 8.52 -22.67
N CYS A 126 0.08 8.70 -21.66
CA CYS A 126 -0.33 7.63 -20.74
C CYS A 126 -1.50 6.90 -21.41
N VAL A 127 -1.34 5.59 -21.66
CA VAL A 127 -2.39 4.78 -22.29
C VAL A 127 -2.98 3.85 -21.24
N PRO A 128 -4.32 3.76 -21.12
CA PRO A 128 -4.95 2.76 -20.26
C PRO A 128 -4.46 1.37 -20.67
N LYS A 129 -4.05 0.57 -19.69
CA LYS A 129 -3.68 -0.80 -19.99
C LYS A 129 -4.97 -1.57 -20.31
N GLN A 130 -5.08 -2.09 -21.54
CA GLN A 130 -6.17 -3.01 -21.85
C GLN A 130 -6.08 -4.22 -20.91
N PRO A 131 -7.21 -4.74 -20.40
CA PRO A 131 -7.20 -6.00 -19.67
C PRO A 131 -6.56 -7.04 -20.59
N ARG A 132 -5.54 -7.76 -20.08
CA ARG A 132 -5.04 -8.93 -20.79
C ARG A 132 -6.25 -9.85 -20.93
N ALA A 133 -6.72 -10.04 -22.15
CA ALA A 133 -7.78 -10.99 -22.45
C ALA A 133 -7.45 -12.27 -21.67
N SER A 134 -8.35 -12.64 -20.76
CA SER A 134 -8.33 -13.97 -20.16
C SER A 134 -8.27 -14.94 -21.32
N SER A 135 -7.11 -15.56 -21.51
CA SER A 135 -6.94 -16.67 -22.43
C SER A 135 -8.05 -17.67 -22.12
N GLN A 136 -8.97 -17.81 -23.07
CA GLN A 136 -9.76 -19.01 -23.33
C GLN A 136 -9.65 -20.08 -22.23
N ILE A 137 -10.59 -20.08 -21.30
CA ILE A 137 -10.99 -21.30 -20.61
C ILE A 137 -12.41 -21.58 -21.11
N LEU A 138 -12.47 -22.45 -22.13
CA LEU A 138 -13.57 -23.27 -22.66
C LEU A 138 -14.99 -22.85 -22.24
N LYS A 139 -15.90 -22.39 -23.12
CA LYS A 139 -16.60 -23.20 -24.15
C LYS A 139 -16.32 -24.71 -24.06
N MET A 140 -17.00 -25.36 -23.13
CA MET A 140 -17.65 -26.66 -23.30
C MET A 140 -18.91 -26.66 -22.45
#